data_AF-A0A0K8RKP3-F1
#
_entry.id   AF-A0A0K8RKP3-F1
#
_cell.length_a   1.000
_cell.length_b   1.000
_cell.length_c   1.000
_cell.angle_alpha   90.00
_cell.angle_beta   90.00
_cell.angle_gamma   90.00
#
_symmetry.space_group_name_H-M   'P 1'
#
loop_
_entity.id
_entity.type
_entity.pdbx_description
1 polymer ?
#
loop_
_entity_poly.entity_id
_entity_poly.type
_entity_poly.pdbx_seq_one_letter_code
_entity_poly.pdbx_strand_id
1 'polypeptide(L)'
;MCAQAELEKCKYENYELSEDRKCLEYEEVLRFLRLLRFLSSSGPNSAPKVVNEATAQSSSDDTPLDERHHLLQRYQDFPRGLSFSTLQLVYSSLEEDPSRICMFMYRPNENPPEHGKLHMLTTYTTQKDFIVQEFHPETADGLNTAYKTKAQIYRDGKFYETWVIFTDRKRCTLLRTPGYHDLCELFTAGARTSGSLNNYCFFIYAMFCKEPARKFTSLGDCWPPARQLSP
;
A
#
# COMPACT_ATOMS: atom_id res chain seq x y z
N MET A 1 29.13 -41.86 -8.89
CA MET A 1 30.28 -41.15 -8.27
C MET A 1 30.14 -39.67 -8.57
N CYS A 2 29.80 -38.87 -7.54
CA CYS A 2 30.10 -37.44 -7.46
C CYS A 2 30.46 -37.16 -6.00
N ALA A 3 31.47 -36.31 -5.82
CA ALA A 3 32.26 -36.16 -4.61
C ALA A 3 31.51 -35.51 -3.44
N GLN A 4 31.80 -36.02 -2.24
CA GLN A 4 31.59 -35.33 -0.96
C GLN A 4 32.67 -34.26 -0.78
N ALA A 5 32.28 -33.01 -0.55
CA ALA A 5 33.04 -32.05 0.24
C ALA A 5 32.14 -30.89 0.71
N GLU A 6 32.03 -30.76 2.03
CA GLU A 6 31.64 -29.56 2.80
C GLU A 6 30.23 -28.98 2.61
N LEU A 7 29.22 -29.68 3.13
CA LEU A 7 28.03 -29.04 3.66
C LEU A 7 28.29 -28.71 5.13
N GLU A 8 28.63 -27.44 5.39
CA GLU A 8 28.51 -26.87 6.74
C GLU A 8 27.13 -27.23 7.31
N LYS A 9 27.10 -27.64 8.58
CA LYS A 9 25.86 -28.02 9.27
C LYS A 9 24.91 -26.82 9.28
N CYS A 10 23.98 -26.77 8.32
CA CYS A 10 22.81 -25.90 8.42
C CYS A 10 22.10 -26.21 9.74
N LYS A 11 22.15 -25.29 10.70
CA LYS A 11 21.25 -25.32 11.86
C LYS A 11 19.86 -24.98 11.33
N TYR A 12 19.03 -25.98 11.15
CA TYR A 12 17.61 -25.80 10.93
C TYR A 12 16.96 -25.63 12.30
N GLU A 13 16.37 -24.46 12.55
CA GLU A 13 15.39 -24.30 13.63
C GLU A 13 14.12 -25.01 13.16
N ASN A 14 13.81 -26.16 13.77
CA ASN A 14 12.52 -26.80 13.60
C ASN A 14 11.51 -26.02 14.44
N TYR A 15 10.57 -25.36 13.77
CA TYR A 15 9.40 -24.79 14.44
C TYR A 15 8.39 -25.91 14.66
N GLU A 16 8.00 -26.13 15.93
CA GLU A 16 6.90 -27.03 16.26
C GLU A 16 5.60 -26.48 15.67
N LEU A 17 4.79 -27.35 15.09
CA LEU A 17 3.45 -27.02 14.64
C LEU A 17 2.61 -26.62 15.86
N SER A 18 2.28 -25.34 15.97
CA SER A 18 1.39 -24.80 17.00
C SER A 18 0.12 -25.66 17.12
N GLU A 19 -0.14 -26.20 18.31
CA GLU A 19 -1.34 -27.00 18.60
C GLU A 19 -2.63 -26.16 18.56
N ASP A 20 -2.51 -24.82 18.67
CA ASP A 20 -3.61 -23.88 18.48
C ASP A 20 -3.93 -23.73 16.99
N ARG A 21 -4.98 -24.43 16.54
CA ARG A 21 -5.57 -24.34 15.19
C ARG A 21 -6.31 -23.02 14.91
N LYS A 22 -5.90 -21.90 15.50
CA LYS A 22 -6.44 -20.60 15.08
C LYS A 22 -5.71 -20.16 13.82
N CYS A 23 -6.20 -20.62 12.67
CA CYS A 23 -5.83 -20.04 11.39
C CYS A 23 -6.12 -18.53 11.44
N LEU A 24 -5.24 -17.71 10.84
CA LEU A 24 -5.47 -16.27 10.67
C LEU A 24 -6.87 -16.03 10.10
N GLU A 25 -7.65 -15.20 10.77
CA GLU A 25 -9.00 -14.89 10.33
C GLU A 25 -8.98 -13.76 9.29
N TYR A 26 -9.86 -13.81 8.28
CA TYR A 26 -10.03 -12.74 7.29
C TYR A 26 -11.47 -12.21 7.21
N GLU A 27 -11.60 -10.91 6.99
CA GLU A 27 -12.85 -10.21 6.70
C GLU A 27 -12.84 -9.69 5.26
N GLU A 28 -13.90 -9.97 4.50
CA GLU A 28 -14.07 -9.44 3.16
C GLU A 28 -14.93 -8.18 3.20
N VAL A 29 -14.36 -7.07 2.76
CA VAL A 29 -15.05 -5.78 2.71
C VAL A 29 -15.38 -5.45 1.26
N LEU A 30 -16.67 -5.44 0.96
CA LEU A 30 -17.18 -5.06 -0.36
C LEU A 30 -17.54 -3.57 -0.38
N ARG A 31 -17.01 -2.86 -1.38
CA ARG A 31 -17.51 -1.53 -1.72
C ARG A 31 -18.72 -1.70 -2.64
N PHE A 32 -19.90 -1.31 -2.17
CA PHE A 32 -21.04 -1.15 -3.07
C PHE A 32 -20.83 0.07 -3.97
N LEU A 33 -20.13 -0.11 -5.09
CA LEU A 33 -20.20 0.79 -6.25
C LEU A 33 -21.58 0.61 -6.90
N ARG A 34 -22.65 1.03 -6.20
CA ARG A 34 -24.02 0.98 -6.73
C ARG A 34 -24.09 1.90 -7.95
N LEU A 35 -24.30 1.32 -9.13
CA LEU A 35 -25.38 1.61 -10.10
C LEU A 35 -25.65 3.08 -10.54
N LEU A 36 -24.87 4.07 -10.10
CA LEU A 36 -25.13 5.49 -10.35
C LEU A 36 -24.70 5.97 -11.73
N ARG A 37 -23.89 5.21 -12.47
CA ARG A 37 -23.60 5.54 -13.88
C ARG A 37 -24.72 5.16 -14.85
N PHE A 38 -25.59 4.19 -14.50
CA PHE A 38 -26.64 3.71 -15.42
C PHE A 38 -28.01 4.38 -15.22
N LEU A 39 -28.24 5.10 -14.12
CA LEU A 39 -29.53 5.76 -13.84
C LEU A 39 -29.53 7.28 -14.02
N SER A 40 -28.39 7.90 -14.39
CA SER A 40 -28.29 9.36 -14.54
C SER A 40 -28.37 9.86 -15.99
N SER A 41 -28.73 9.02 -16.96
CA SER A 41 -29.01 9.47 -18.34
C SER A 41 -30.46 9.94 -18.51
N SER A 42 -30.85 11.03 -17.85
CA SER A 42 -32.09 11.77 -18.16
C SER A 42 -32.14 13.20 -17.58
N GLY A 43 -31.17 14.04 -17.98
CA GLY A 43 -31.24 15.52 -18.13
C GLY A 43 -31.54 16.42 -16.91
N PRO A 44 -31.53 17.77 -17.05
CA PRO A 44 -30.94 18.62 -18.10
C PRO A 44 -29.80 19.55 -17.58
N ASN A 45 -29.01 20.05 -18.54
CA ASN A 45 -28.00 21.11 -18.46
C ASN A 45 -27.94 21.96 -17.19
N SER A 46 -26.82 21.87 -16.48
CA SER A 46 -26.29 22.95 -15.64
C SER A 46 -24.77 22.93 -15.77
N ALA A 47 -24.22 24.05 -16.24
CA ALA A 47 -22.81 24.21 -16.59
C ALA A 47 -21.87 23.80 -15.45
N PRO A 48 -20.74 23.13 -15.74
CA PRO A 48 -19.79 22.78 -14.70
C PRO A 48 -19.08 24.05 -14.23
N LYS A 49 -19.19 24.32 -12.93
CA LYS A 49 -18.34 25.28 -12.22
C LYS A 49 -16.94 24.68 -12.20
N VAL A 50 -16.11 25.10 -13.15
CA VAL A 50 -14.71 24.70 -13.28
C VAL A 50 -13.97 25.09 -12.02
N VAL A 51 -13.67 24.12 -11.15
CA VAL A 51 -12.62 24.25 -10.14
C VAL A 51 -11.33 23.89 -10.88
N ASN A 52 -10.54 24.91 -11.21
CA ASN A 52 -9.24 24.72 -11.84
C ASN A 52 -8.28 24.09 -10.84
N GLU A 53 -8.16 22.76 -10.85
CA GLU A 53 -6.99 22.08 -10.29
C GLU A 53 -5.94 21.85 -11.39
N ALA A 54 -4.82 22.54 -11.20
CA ALA A 54 -3.50 22.32 -11.77
C ALA A 54 -3.35 22.30 -13.30
N THR A 55 -3.40 23.49 -13.93
CA THR A 55 -2.49 23.78 -15.05
C THR A 55 -1.15 24.22 -14.44
N ALA A 56 -0.28 23.27 -14.10
CA ALA A 56 1.11 23.60 -13.79
C ALA A 56 1.84 23.93 -15.10
N GLN A 57 1.70 25.18 -15.55
CA GLN A 57 2.65 25.77 -16.49
C GLN A 57 4.03 25.78 -15.82
N SER A 58 5.03 25.31 -16.57
CA SER A 58 6.42 25.18 -16.15
C SER A 58 6.90 26.45 -15.46
N SER A 59 7.17 26.35 -14.16
CA SER A 59 7.78 27.43 -13.39
C SER A 59 9.02 26.90 -12.69
N SER A 60 10.17 27.46 -13.06
CA SER A 60 11.46 27.36 -12.38
C SER A 60 12.07 25.95 -12.24
N ASP A 61 13.23 25.74 -12.85
CA ASP A 61 14.05 24.50 -12.79
C ASP A 61 14.46 24.10 -11.36
N ASP A 62 14.30 25.00 -10.38
CA ASP A 62 14.69 24.79 -8.97
C ASP A 62 13.53 24.37 -8.05
N THR A 63 12.29 24.30 -8.53
CA THR A 63 11.17 23.86 -7.68
C THR A 63 11.09 22.34 -7.68
N PRO A 64 11.17 21.66 -6.51
CA PRO A 64 10.94 20.22 -6.45
C PRO A 64 9.59 19.88 -7.08
N LEU A 65 9.59 18.85 -7.94
CA LEU A 65 8.35 18.41 -8.60
C LEU A 65 7.30 18.08 -7.55
N ASP A 66 6.07 18.54 -7.79
CA ASP A 66 4.93 18.17 -6.97
C ASP A 66 4.72 16.65 -6.94
N GLU A 67 4.22 16.13 -5.83
CA GLU A 67 3.96 14.70 -5.62
C GLU A 67 3.10 14.10 -6.74
N ARG A 68 2.18 14.88 -7.37
CA ARG A 68 1.28 14.40 -8.43
C ARG A 68 1.68 14.87 -9.82
N HIS A 69 2.92 15.33 -9.98
CA HIS A 69 3.38 15.89 -11.23
C HIS A 69 3.39 14.85 -12.35
N HIS A 70 2.92 15.23 -13.54
CA HIS A 70 2.77 14.31 -14.69
C HIS A 70 4.05 13.60 -15.13
N LEU A 71 5.23 14.19 -14.87
CA LEU A 71 6.53 13.55 -15.14
C LEU A 71 6.80 12.34 -14.24
N LEU A 72 6.19 12.30 -13.05
CA LEU A 72 6.33 11.23 -12.08
C LEU A 72 5.39 10.05 -12.34
N GLN A 73 4.34 10.21 -13.16
CA GLN A 73 3.27 9.21 -13.36
C GLN A 73 3.76 7.79 -13.66
N ARG A 74 4.92 7.64 -14.34
CA ARG A 74 5.51 6.32 -14.59
C ARG A 74 5.89 5.61 -13.29
N TYR A 75 6.32 6.33 -12.28
CA TYR A 75 6.66 5.81 -10.97
C TYR A 75 5.46 5.72 -10.03
N GLN A 76 4.25 5.96 -10.52
CA GLN A 76 3.05 6.01 -9.69
C GLN A 76 2.09 4.87 -10.02
N ASP A 77 2.51 3.88 -10.81
CA ASP A 77 1.68 2.75 -11.19
C ASP A 77 1.44 1.80 -10.00
N PHE A 78 0.25 1.89 -9.40
CA PHE A 78 -0.13 1.19 -8.18
C PHE A 78 -0.13 -0.33 -8.35
N PRO A 79 -0.81 -0.93 -9.34
CA PRO A 79 -0.71 -2.37 -9.58
C PRO A 79 0.73 -2.85 -9.73
N ARG A 80 1.57 -2.15 -10.50
CA ARG A 80 2.97 -2.55 -10.68
C ARG A 80 3.77 -2.47 -9.39
N GLY A 81 3.51 -1.49 -8.54
CA GLY A 81 4.16 -1.36 -7.25
C GLY A 81 3.86 -2.52 -6.29
N LEU A 82 2.72 -3.19 -6.47
CA LEU A 82 2.29 -4.31 -5.63
C LEU A 82 2.59 -5.69 -6.23
N SER A 83 2.89 -5.78 -7.52
CA SER A 83 2.89 -7.05 -8.29
C SER A 83 3.99 -8.06 -7.94
N PHE A 84 5.10 -7.64 -7.32
CA PHE A 84 6.32 -8.45 -7.27
C PHE A 84 6.60 -9.13 -5.94
N SER A 85 5.80 -8.87 -4.90
CA SER A 85 6.02 -9.45 -3.58
C SER A 85 4.94 -9.08 -2.56
N THR A 86 4.96 -9.76 -1.42
CA THR A 86 4.40 -9.23 -0.18
C THR A 86 5.19 -8.00 0.26
N LEU A 87 4.50 -6.88 0.45
CA LEU A 87 5.10 -5.64 0.93
C LEU A 87 4.79 -5.44 2.41
N GLN A 88 5.79 -5.05 3.19
CA GLN A 88 5.66 -4.82 4.63
C GLN A 88 5.93 -3.36 4.95
N LEU A 89 5.19 -2.81 5.91
CA LEU A 89 5.37 -1.44 6.35
C LEU A 89 6.76 -1.27 6.98
N VAL A 90 7.45 -0.21 6.58
CA VAL A 90 8.76 0.18 7.12
C VAL A 90 8.70 1.55 7.77
N TYR A 91 8.14 2.56 7.09
CA TYR A 91 7.98 3.91 7.64
C TYR A 91 6.52 4.34 7.62
N SER A 92 6.09 5.02 8.68
CA SER A 92 4.81 5.72 8.77
C SER A 92 5.03 7.14 9.28
N SER A 93 4.31 8.10 8.70
CA SER A 93 4.26 9.48 9.20
C SER A 93 3.33 9.64 10.40
N LEU A 94 2.59 8.59 10.78
CA LEU A 94 1.69 8.58 11.93
C LEU A 94 2.24 7.66 13.03
N GLU A 95 2.50 8.24 14.20
CA GLU A 95 3.13 7.56 15.35
C GLU A 95 2.21 6.49 15.94
N GLU A 96 0.98 6.89 16.28
CA GLU A 96 -0.08 6.04 16.80
C GLU A 96 -1.19 5.93 15.76
N ASP A 97 -1.29 4.74 15.16
CA ASP A 97 -2.31 4.42 14.16
C ASP A 97 -3.04 3.15 14.64
N PRO A 98 -4.34 3.25 15.01
CA PRO A 98 -5.12 2.10 15.44
C PRO A 98 -5.49 1.15 14.29
N SER A 99 -5.46 1.61 13.03
CA SER A 99 -5.83 0.84 11.83
C SER A 99 -4.66 0.75 10.85
N ARG A 100 -3.46 0.57 11.39
CA ARG A 100 -2.23 0.50 10.61
C ARG A 100 -2.24 -0.71 9.69
N ILE A 101 -1.91 -0.50 8.42
CA ILE A 101 -1.66 -1.61 7.49
C ILE A 101 -0.19 -2.01 7.63
N CYS A 102 0.04 -3.22 8.14
CA CYS A 102 1.38 -3.75 8.35
C CYS A 102 1.93 -4.50 7.15
N MET A 103 1.04 -5.02 6.29
CA MET A 103 1.43 -5.80 5.15
C MET A 103 0.38 -5.73 4.05
N PHE A 104 0.84 -5.58 2.80
CA PHE A 104 0.04 -5.76 1.60
C PHE A 104 0.42 -7.07 0.90
N MET A 105 -0.59 -7.79 0.46
CA MET A 105 -0.48 -8.93 -0.44
C MET A 105 -1.44 -8.72 -1.61
N TYR A 106 -0.88 -8.52 -2.80
CA TYR A 106 -1.67 -8.32 -4.01
C TYR A 106 -1.92 -9.63 -4.75
N ARG A 107 -3.19 -9.91 -5.03
CA ARG A 107 -3.67 -11.12 -5.70
C ARG A 107 -4.37 -10.74 -7.01
N PRO A 108 -3.63 -10.48 -8.10
CA PRO A 108 -4.20 -10.00 -9.36
C PRO A 108 -5.16 -11.00 -10.03
N ASN A 109 -4.99 -12.30 -9.77
CA ASN A 109 -5.76 -13.37 -10.41
C ASN A 109 -6.98 -13.84 -9.61
N GLU A 110 -7.25 -13.23 -8.45
CA GLU A 110 -8.45 -13.55 -7.66
C GLU A 110 -9.66 -12.82 -8.24
N ASN A 111 -10.83 -13.47 -8.28
CA ASN A 111 -12.04 -12.83 -8.82
C ASN A 111 -12.53 -11.68 -7.92
N PRO A 112 -12.99 -10.53 -8.47
CA PRO A 112 -13.18 -10.25 -9.89
C PRO A 112 -11.87 -9.96 -10.66
N PRO A 113 -11.78 -10.37 -11.93
CA PRO A 113 -10.50 -10.55 -12.62
C PRO A 113 -9.84 -9.28 -13.19
N GLU A 114 -10.50 -8.11 -13.19
CA GLU A 114 -9.92 -6.92 -13.85
C GLU A 114 -8.62 -6.48 -13.16
N HIS A 115 -8.66 -6.43 -11.83
CA HIS A 115 -7.54 -6.00 -11.01
C HIS A 115 -7.32 -6.84 -9.75
N GLY A 116 -8.17 -7.83 -9.47
CA GLY A 116 -7.96 -8.78 -8.38
C GLY A 116 -8.30 -8.23 -6.99
N LYS A 117 -7.66 -8.79 -5.96
CA LYS A 117 -7.87 -8.41 -4.55
C LYS A 117 -6.61 -7.94 -3.86
N LEU A 118 -6.78 -7.05 -2.88
CA LEU A 118 -5.77 -6.71 -1.88
C LEU A 118 -6.10 -7.41 -0.57
N HIS A 119 -5.10 -8.12 -0.04
CA HIS A 119 -5.13 -8.69 1.30
C HIS A 119 -4.21 -7.83 2.17
N MET A 120 -4.77 -7.30 3.25
CA MET A 120 -4.10 -6.31 4.10
C MET A 120 -4.08 -6.84 5.53
N LEU A 121 -2.88 -7.06 6.08
CA LEU A 121 -2.74 -7.36 7.50
C LEU A 121 -2.77 -6.04 8.26
N THR A 122 -3.71 -5.89 9.18
CA THR A 122 -3.93 -4.61 9.88
C THR A 122 -3.91 -4.77 11.40
N THR A 123 -3.65 -3.67 12.11
CA THR A 123 -3.80 -3.63 13.58
C THR A 123 -5.22 -3.31 14.04
N TYR A 124 -6.19 -3.23 13.12
CA TYR A 124 -7.53 -2.75 13.42
C TYR A 124 -8.29 -3.77 14.28
N THR A 125 -8.45 -3.44 15.56
CA THR A 125 -8.81 -4.40 16.62
C THR A 125 -10.27 -4.85 16.63
N THR A 126 -11.16 -4.20 15.87
CA THR A 126 -12.58 -4.58 15.79
C THR A 126 -12.86 -5.57 14.66
N GLN A 127 -11.85 -5.89 13.84
CA GLN A 127 -11.94 -6.79 12.71
C GLN A 127 -10.91 -7.91 12.82
N LYS A 128 -11.06 -8.87 11.92
CA LYS A 128 -10.10 -9.97 11.75
C LYS A 128 -8.75 -9.43 11.27
N ASP A 129 -7.69 -10.19 11.53
CA ASP A 129 -6.30 -9.77 11.27
C ASP A 129 -6.08 -9.34 9.81
N PHE A 130 -6.73 -10.01 8.87
CA PHE A 130 -6.71 -9.67 7.46
C PHE A 130 -8.00 -9.00 6.99
N ILE A 131 -7.83 -7.87 6.32
CA ILE A 131 -8.87 -7.22 5.54
C ILE A 131 -8.63 -7.54 4.06
N VAL A 132 -9.62 -8.13 3.41
CA VAL A 132 -9.60 -8.43 1.98
C VAL A 132 -10.57 -7.51 1.28
N GLN A 133 -10.08 -6.77 0.28
CA GLN A 133 -10.92 -5.92 -0.56
C GLN A 133 -10.68 -6.20 -2.05
N GLU A 134 -11.68 -5.94 -2.87
CA GLU A 134 -11.48 -5.81 -4.30
C GLU A 134 -10.54 -4.62 -4.59
N PHE A 135 -9.64 -4.81 -5.54
CA PHE A 135 -8.71 -3.77 -5.94
C PHE A 135 -9.24 -3.03 -7.17
N HIS A 136 -9.53 -1.73 -7.01
CA HIS A 136 -10.04 -0.88 -8.08
C HIS A 136 -9.11 0.32 -8.29
N PRO A 137 -7.93 0.12 -8.90
CA PRO A 137 -6.97 1.18 -9.17
C PRO A 137 -7.40 2.05 -10.37
N GLU A 138 -7.25 3.36 -10.22
CA GLU A 138 -7.72 4.38 -11.15
C GLU A 138 -6.57 5.29 -11.62
N THR A 139 -6.69 5.83 -12.83
CA THR A 139 -5.82 6.89 -13.31
C THR A 139 -6.36 8.22 -12.79
N ALA A 140 -5.50 9.08 -12.25
CA ALA A 140 -5.89 10.44 -11.89
C ALA A 140 -6.18 11.31 -13.12
N ASP A 141 -7.08 12.28 -12.97
CA ASP A 141 -7.44 13.20 -14.05
C ASP A 141 -6.21 13.94 -14.58
N GLY A 142 -6.13 14.06 -15.91
CA GLY A 142 -4.99 14.70 -16.59
C GLY A 142 -3.72 13.85 -16.72
N LEU A 143 -3.67 12.64 -16.14
CA LEU A 143 -2.56 11.70 -16.32
C LEU A 143 -2.82 10.70 -17.46
N ASN A 144 -1.74 10.07 -17.92
CA ASN A 144 -1.80 9.04 -18.94
C ASN A 144 -2.51 7.79 -18.40
N THR A 145 -3.54 7.32 -19.11
CA THR A 145 -4.38 6.17 -18.76
C THR A 145 -3.63 4.85 -18.65
N ALA A 146 -2.40 4.78 -19.15
CA ALA A 146 -1.48 3.65 -18.96
C ALA A 146 -1.04 3.46 -17.50
N TYR A 147 -1.18 4.48 -16.64
CA TYR A 147 -0.76 4.42 -15.23
C TYR A 147 -1.97 4.57 -14.32
N LYS A 148 -2.15 3.61 -13.40
CA LYS A 148 -3.17 3.69 -12.34
C LYS A 148 -2.52 4.24 -11.08
N THR A 149 -2.76 5.51 -10.78
CA THR A 149 -1.98 6.27 -9.78
C THR A 149 -2.60 6.32 -8.40
N LYS A 150 -3.86 5.90 -8.27
CA LYS A 150 -4.59 5.90 -7.00
C LYS A 150 -5.54 4.72 -6.89
N ALA A 151 -5.93 4.38 -5.67
CA ALA A 151 -7.00 3.44 -5.39
C ALA A 151 -7.65 3.79 -4.05
N GLN A 152 -8.85 3.27 -3.82
CA GLN A 152 -9.45 3.34 -2.49
C GLN A 152 -8.98 2.19 -1.62
N ILE A 153 -8.51 2.52 -0.42
CA ILE A 153 -8.01 1.55 0.56
C ILE A 153 -8.87 1.63 1.81
N TYR A 154 -9.31 0.48 2.30
CA TYR A 154 -10.09 0.38 3.51
C TYR A 154 -9.22 0.57 4.76
N ARG A 155 -9.61 1.49 5.63
CA ARG A 155 -9.01 1.75 6.95
C ARG A 155 -10.09 2.22 7.91
N ASP A 156 -10.01 1.83 9.17
CA ASP A 156 -10.84 2.34 10.27
C ASP A 156 -12.35 2.44 9.90
N GLY A 157 -12.90 1.36 9.36
CA GLY A 157 -14.32 1.30 9.00
C GLY A 157 -14.70 1.93 7.65
N LYS A 158 -13.78 2.59 6.93
CA LYS A 158 -14.09 3.43 5.75
C LYS A 158 -13.08 3.26 4.62
N PHE A 159 -13.47 3.60 3.40
CA PHE A 159 -12.56 3.66 2.26
C PHE A 159 -11.98 5.06 2.09
N TYR A 160 -10.65 5.16 2.01
CA TYR A 160 -9.93 6.40 1.77
C TYR A 160 -9.20 6.36 0.44
N GLU A 161 -9.20 7.48 -0.28
CA GLU A 161 -8.39 7.62 -1.49
C GLU A 161 -6.91 7.63 -1.12
N THR A 162 -6.17 6.69 -1.69
CA THR A 162 -4.73 6.51 -1.48
C THR A 162 -4.01 6.67 -2.82
N TRP A 163 -2.97 7.49 -2.83
CA TRP A 163 -2.15 7.83 -3.98
C TRP A 163 -0.79 7.16 -3.87
N VAL A 164 -0.22 6.77 -5.00
CA VAL A 164 1.17 6.36 -5.07
C VAL A 164 2.03 7.60 -5.29
N ILE A 165 2.88 7.93 -4.32
CA ILE A 165 3.92 8.95 -4.49
C ILE A 165 4.98 8.40 -5.44
N PHE A 166 5.44 7.19 -5.14
CA PHE A 166 6.54 6.54 -5.85
C PHE A 166 6.52 5.03 -5.65
N THR A 167 6.86 4.30 -6.71
CA THR A 167 7.25 2.90 -6.65
C THR A 167 8.43 2.66 -7.58
N ASP A 168 9.36 1.82 -7.14
CA ASP A 168 10.42 1.29 -7.99
C ASP A 168 9.92 0.13 -8.87
N ARG A 169 8.63 -0.24 -8.74
CA ARG A 169 7.93 -1.34 -9.40
C ARG A 169 8.56 -2.71 -9.13
N LYS A 170 9.29 -2.86 -8.02
CA LYS A 170 9.99 -4.11 -7.68
C LYS A 170 9.93 -4.41 -6.20
N ARG A 171 10.38 -3.47 -5.37
CA ARG A 171 10.67 -3.70 -3.96
C ARG A 171 10.14 -2.62 -3.04
N CYS A 172 9.61 -1.51 -3.51
CA CYS A 172 9.04 -0.51 -2.65
C CYS A 172 7.85 0.20 -3.27
N THR A 173 6.94 0.63 -2.41
CA THR A 173 5.83 1.50 -2.76
C THR A 173 5.63 2.50 -1.63
N LEU A 174 5.60 3.78 -1.99
CA LEU A 174 5.34 4.91 -1.13
C LEU A 174 3.94 5.43 -1.40
N LEU A 175 3.12 5.47 -0.36
CA LEU A 175 1.71 5.81 -0.44
C LEU A 175 1.40 7.08 0.35
N ARG A 176 0.42 7.86 -0.14
CA ARG A 176 -0.20 8.99 0.54
C ARG A 176 -1.69 8.75 0.68
N THR A 177 -2.24 8.96 1.87
CA THR A 177 -3.69 8.89 2.12
C THR A 177 -4.17 10.22 2.71
N PRO A 178 -4.46 11.24 1.87
CA PRO A 178 -4.77 12.60 2.35
C PRO A 178 -5.96 12.65 3.32
N GLY A 179 -7.02 11.87 3.02
CA GLY A 179 -8.23 11.81 3.83
C GLY A 179 -8.06 11.09 5.17
N TYR A 180 -6.90 10.51 5.44
CA TYR A 180 -6.57 9.79 6.67
C TYR A 180 -5.28 10.36 7.26
N HIS A 181 -5.39 11.47 8.01
CA HIS A 181 -4.27 12.14 8.68
C HIS A 181 -3.12 12.60 7.76
N ASP A 182 -3.41 12.83 6.48
CA ASP A 182 -2.37 13.04 5.46
C ASP A 182 -1.25 11.97 5.51
N LEU A 183 -1.65 10.73 5.82
CA LEU A 183 -0.75 9.64 6.14
C LEU A 183 0.18 9.33 4.97
N CYS A 184 1.48 9.23 5.25
CA CYS A 184 2.49 8.79 4.31
C CYS A 184 3.22 7.55 4.83
N GLU A 185 3.25 6.51 3.98
CA GLU A 185 3.75 5.19 4.35
C GLU A 185 4.68 4.61 3.29
N LEU A 186 5.82 4.09 3.74
CA LEU A 186 6.75 3.33 2.90
C LEU A 186 6.60 1.84 3.18
N PHE A 187 6.28 1.11 2.13
CA PHE A 187 6.24 -0.35 2.14
C PHE A 187 7.40 -0.93 1.32
N THR A 188 7.98 -2.03 1.78
CA THR A 188 9.08 -2.71 1.09
C THR A 188 8.91 -4.23 0.99
N ALA A 189 9.50 -4.82 -0.04
CA ALA A 189 9.59 -6.24 -0.30
C ALA A 189 10.84 -6.89 0.31
N GLY A 190 10.71 -8.14 0.78
CA GLY A 190 11.84 -9.00 1.13
C GLY A 190 12.46 -8.76 2.51
N ALA A 191 13.59 -9.44 2.79
CA ALA A 191 14.31 -9.32 4.07
C ALA A 191 14.77 -7.87 4.27
N ARG A 192 14.24 -7.25 5.34
CA ARG A 192 14.34 -5.83 5.73
C ARG A 192 15.76 -5.37 6.06
N THR A 193 16.67 -5.49 5.11
CA THR A 193 18.02 -4.96 5.27
C THR A 193 17.98 -3.47 5.00
N SER A 194 17.71 -2.71 6.07
CA SER A 194 18.06 -1.29 6.19
C SER A 194 19.53 -1.01 5.82
N GLY A 195 20.36 -2.04 5.71
CA GLY A 195 21.77 -1.95 5.33
C GLY A 195 22.15 -2.33 3.89
N SER A 196 21.26 -2.77 2.99
CA SER A 196 21.74 -3.21 1.66
C SER A 196 20.90 -2.90 0.42
N LEU A 197 19.59 -2.60 0.47
CA LEU A 197 18.81 -2.50 -0.78
C LEU A 197 17.78 -1.35 -0.78
N ASN A 198 17.90 -0.48 -1.81
CA ASN A 198 17.07 0.66 -2.24
C ASN A 198 17.15 2.00 -1.48
N ASN A 199 18.29 2.70 -1.61
CA ASN A 199 18.48 4.12 -1.30
C ASN A 199 17.29 5.01 -1.74
N TYR A 200 16.80 4.83 -2.97
CA TYR A 200 15.87 5.81 -3.57
C TYR A 200 14.53 5.91 -2.85
N CYS A 201 13.93 4.82 -2.40
CA CYS A 201 12.60 4.89 -1.78
C CYS A 201 12.65 5.61 -0.44
N PHE A 202 13.73 5.41 0.33
CA PHE A 202 13.96 6.14 1.58
C PHE A 202 14.28 7.62 1.33
N PHE A 203 15.07 7.92 0.30
CA PHE A 203 15.34 9.30 -0.12
C PHE A 203 14.04 10.01 -0.55
N ILE A 204 13.25 9.38 -1.42
CA ILE A 204 11.99 9.92 -1.90
C ILE A 204 10.97 10.09 -0.75
N TYR A 205 10.95 9.15 0.21
CA TYR A 205 10.18 9.34 1.46
C TYR A 205 10.62 10.62 2.18
N ALA A 206 11.92 10.80 2.41
CA ALA A 206 12.42 11.99 3.10
C ALA A 206 12.07 13.29 2.36
N MET A 207 12.07 13.28 1.02
CA MET A 207 11.72 14.42 0.18
C MET A 207 10.23 14.80 0.29
N PHE A 208 9.31 13.83 0.20
CA PHE A 208 7.87 14.12 0.16
C PHE A 208 7.16 14.04 1.52
N CYS A 209 7.69 13.23 2.43
CA CYS A 209 7.04 12.86 3.69
C CYS A 209 7.84 13.22 4.93
N LYS A 210 9.05 13.77 4.76
CA LYS A 210 9.95 14.20 5.83
C LYS A 210 10.40 13.02 6.71
N GLU A 211 10.74 13.28 7.97
CA GLU A 211 11.14 12.24 8.91
C GLU A 211 9.92 11.39 9.31
N PRO A 212 10.02 10.05 9.26
CA PRO A 212 8.91 9.20 9.67
C PRO A 212 8.70 9.28 11.18
N ALA A 213 7.45 9.41 11.60
CA ALA A 213 7.06 9.37 13.00
C ALA A 213 7.28 7.98 13.62
N ARG A 214 7.17 6.90 12.81
CA ARG A 214 7.45 5.54 13.27
C ARG A 214 8.18 4.70 12.22
N LYS A 215 9.13 3.90 12.70
CA LYS A 215 9.94 2.98 11.91
C LYS A 215 9.71 1.55 12.39
N PHE A 216 9.60 0.61 11.47
CA PHE A 216 9.36 -0.81 11.73
C PHE A 216 10.50 -1.63 11.14
N THR A 217 11.11 -2.48 11.96
CA THR A 217 12.25 -3.33 11.58
C THR A 217 11.83 -4.78 11.37
N SER A 218 10.66 -5.16 11.88
CA SER A 218 10.07 -6.49 11.75
C SER A 218 8.55 -6.44 11.57
N LEU A 219 7.93 -7.58 11.20
CA LEU A 219 6.46 -7.64 11.04
C LEU A 219 5.81 -7.63 12.42
N GLY A 220 6.45 -8.28 13.40
CA GLY A 220 6.05 -8.24 14.80
C GLY A 220 6.14 -6.85 15.42
N ASP A 221 6.98 -5.95 14.90
CA ASP A 221 7.03 -4.57 15.39
C ASP A 221 5.77 -3.79 15.00
N CYS A 222 5.22 -4.09 13.82
CA CYS A 222 4.04 -3.41 13.29
C CYS A 222 2.76 -4.09 13.76
N TRP A 223 2.71 -5.41 13.64
CA TRP A 223 1.62 -6.28 14.01
C TRP A 223 2.09 -7.20 15.14
N PRO A 224 2.18 -6.70 16.38
CA PRO A 224 2.61 -7.51 17.51
C PRO A 224 1.58 -8.61 17.77
N PRO A 225 2.01 -9.84 18.12
CA PRO A 225 1.09 -10.90 18.52
C PRO A 225 0.20 -10.41 19.67
N ALA A 226 -1.05 -10.87 19.67
CA ALA A 226 -2.09 -10.47 20.62
C ALA A 226 -1.50 -10.32 22.03
N ARG A 227 -1.68 -9.13 22.62
CA ARG A 227 -1.31 -8.89 24.02
C ARG A 227 -1.91 -10.03 24.83
N GLN A 228 -1.07 -10.73 25.60
CA GLN A 228 -1.58 -11.69 26.58
C GLN A 228 -2.65 -10.97 27.38
N LEU A 229 -3.87 -11.54 27.39
CA LEU A 229 -4.89 -11.12 28.34
C LEU A 229 -4.23 -11.24 29.72
N SER A 230 -4.09 -10.10 30.40
CA SER A 230 -3.55 -10.06 31.76
C SER A 230 -4.30 -11.09 32.61
N PRO A 231 -3.61 -11.90 33.43
CA PRO A 231 -4.23 -12.90 34.28
C PRO A 231 -5.21 -12.31 35.29
#